data_AF-A0A1M6X654-F1
#
_entry.id   AF-A0A1M6X654-F1
#
_cell.length_a   1.000
_cell.length_b   1.000
_cell.length_c   1.000
_cell.angle_alpha   90.00
_cell.angle_beta   90.00
_cell.angle_gamma   90.00
#
_symmetry.space_group_name_H-M   'P 1'
#
loop_
_entity.id
_entity.type
_entity.pdbx_description
1 polymer ?
#
loop_
_entity_poly.entity_id
_entity_poly.type
_entity_poly.pdbx_seq_one_letter_code
_entity_poly.pdbx_strand_id
1 'polypeptide(L)'
;MIRSLRTGVSGLKSHQIRMDVISNNIANVNTTAFKRGRAAFNELLGQTLLGVGRTAGGRGINPAYVGLGVAVGSIDVNFAQGALENTGVATDLGINGDGFFVVRGGDRIYLTRAGNFTINRFGELVTNTGLQVQGWAFDEQGNQLRSVSLEDVRIPLSATSPPKRTENIYVRGNLSAEALVGDTYTISSIVYDSQGRTQSIIIQFTKTNNNEWQWQVFDANNNPILDSSNNPQTGTITFNSDGTIDLDGDPTTSPDTGTLAPTFEWDINGDGTFETFTLNFADEENALTQFAGSTTVSVRDQDGIPPGTLIGFSINQEGIVELNFSNGHQQKIFQLALGIVKNPNGLQQEGDNLWSLTSASGDLTLGRAGAELNRTVIVAGTLEMSNVDLATEFTDMIVTQRGYQASARIITTSDEMLQELVQLKR
;
A
#
# COMPACT_ATOMS: atom_id res chain seq x y z
N MET A 1 55.52 11.51 26.28
CA MET A 1 54.96 10.55 27.25
C MET A 1 53.53 10.89 27.66
N ILE A 2 53.22 12.10 28.17
CA ILE A 2 51.80 12.47 28.46
C ILE A 2 50.90 12.42 27.19
N ARG A 3 51.48 12.69 26.01
CA ARG A 3 50.77 12.61 24.72
C ARG A 3 50.40 11.19 24.31
N SER A 4 51.30 10.20 24.45
CA SER A 4 51.01 8.80 24.12
C SER A 4 49.91 8.24 25.03
N LEU A 5 49.91 8.65 26.30
CA LEU A 5 48.85 8.31 27.24
C LEU A 5 47.49 8.89 26.82
N ARG A 6 47.43 10.17 26.40
CA ARG A 6 46.20 10.79 25.87
C ARG A 6 45.70 10.11 24.59
N THR A 7 46.61 9.77 23.68
CA THR A 7 46.29 9.02 22.46
C THR A 7 45.74 7.63 22.79
N GLY A 8 46.35 6.89 23.72
CA GLY A 8 45.87 5.58 24.19
C GLY A 8 44.48 5.66 24.83
N VAL A 9 44.23 6.67 25.68
CA VAL A 9 42.91 6.91 26.29
C VAL A 9 41.84 7.24 25.23
N SER A 10 42.19 8.03 24.21
CA SER A 10 41.26 8.35 23.12
C SER A 10 40.84 7.10 22.33
N GLY A 11 41.79 6.21 22.02
CA GLY A 11 41.52 4.93 21.36
C GLY A 11 40.65 4.00 22.22
N LEU A 12 40.94 3.93 23.52
CA LEU A 12 40.18 3.12 24.48
C LEU A 12 38.70 3.56 24.53
N LYS A 13 38.46 4.88 24.61
CA LYS A 13 37.09 5.45 24.63
C LYS A 13 36.36 5.22 23.30
N SER A 14 37.03 5.40 22.16
CA SER A 14 36.43 5.14 20.85
C SER A 14 36.07 3.67 20.65
N HIS A 15 36.93 2.74 21.07
CA HIS A 15 36.62 1.31 21.02
C HIS A 15 35.49 0.92 21.97
N GLN A 16 35.37 1.56 23.14
CA GLN A 16 34.23 1.35 24.04
C GLN A 16 32.90 1.72 23.37
N ILE A 17 32.82 2.91 22.77
CA ILE A 17 31.60 3.33 22.06
C ILE A 17 31.27 2.38 20.90
N ARG A 18 32.29 1.91 20.15
CA ARG A 18 32.07 0.90 19.10
C ARG A 18 31.49 -0.39 19.68
N MET A 19 32.01 -0.84 20.82
CA MET A 19 31.53 -2.03 21.51
C MET A 19 30.08 -1.87 21.96
N ASP A 20 29.69 -0.69 22.45
CA ASP A 20 28.33 -0.39 22.86
C ASP A 20 27.36 -0.46 21.66
N VAL A 21 27.76 0.09 20.50
CA VAL A 21 26.97 0.02 19.26
C VAL A 21 26.81 -1.43 18.78
N ILE A 22 27.89 -2.21 18.73
CA ILE A 22 27.83 -3.64 18.33
C ILE A 22 26.96 -4.43 19.30
N SER A 23 27.08 -4.18 20.60
CA SER A 23 26.29 -4.85 21.62
C SER A 23 24.80 -4.54 21.48
N ASN A 24 24.46 -3.28 21.16
CA ASN A 24 23.09 -2.87 20.88
C ASN A 24 22.53 -3.55 19.61
N ASN A 25 23.33 -3.65 18.54
CA ASN A 25 22.95 -4.36 17.33
C ASN A 25 22.61 -5.83 17.62
N ILE A 26 23.50 -6.52 18.36
CA ILE A 26 23.30 -7.94 18.72
C ILE A 26 22.08 -8.12 19.60
N ALA A 27 21.86 -7.23 20.57
CA ALA A 27 20.69 -7.30 21.46
C ALA A 27 19.36 -7.16 20.70
N ASN A 28 19.33 -6.40 19.61
CA ASN A 28 18.14 -6.11 18.82
C ASN A 28 18.04 -6.93 17.53
N VAL A 29 18.79 -8.03 17.38
CA VAL A 29 18.76 -8.86 16.17
C VAL A 29 17.37 -9.44 15.85
N ASN A 30 16.56 -9.72 16.86
CA ASN A 30 15.20 -10.25 16.69
C ASN A 30 14.12 -9.16 16.75
N THR A 31 14.51 -7.91 16.96
CA THR A 31 13.56 -6.80 17.00
C THR A 31 13.10 -6.50 15.57
N THR A 32 11.78 -6.48 15.36
CA THR A 32 11.18 -6.21 14.05
C THR A 32 11.65 -4.86 13.52
N ALA A 33 12.05 -4.85 12.25
CA ALA A 33 12.52 -3.69 11.50
C ALA A 33 13.67 -2.88 12.14
N PHE A 34 14.43 -3.48 13.07
CA PHE A 34 15.59 -2.81 13.66
C PHE A 34 16.69 -2.58 12.61
N LYS A 35 17.24 -1.37 12.59
CA LYS A 35 18.30 -0.96 11.68
C LYS A 35 19.62 -0.84 12.41
N ARG A 36 20.64 -1.58 11.95
CA ARG A 36 21.93 -1.62 12.61
C ARG A 36 22.63 -0.26 12.61
N GLY A 37 23.23 0.09 13.75
CA GLY A 37 24.09 1.26 13.89
C GLY A 37 25.54 0.93 13.55
N ARG A 38 26.27 1.91 13.02
CA ARG A 38 27.71 1.83 12.76
C ARG A 38 28.43 3.06 13.29
N ALA A 39 29.41 2.85 14.17
CA ALA A 39 30.32 3.92 14.61
C ALA A 39 31.38 4.22 13.54
N ALA A 40 31.47 5.47 13.11
CA ALA A 40 32.55 5.99 12.27
C ALA A 40 33.58 6.74 13.13
N PHE A 41 34.87 6.62 12.80
CA PHE A 41 35.96 7.29 13.53
C PHE A 41 36.64 8.34 12.67
N ASN A 42 37.03 9.42 13.33
CA ASN A 42 37.84 10.48 12.73
C ASN A 42 39.15 10.63 13.52
N GLU A 43 40.23 10.95 12.82
CA GLU A 43 41.49 11.32 13.45
C GLU A 43 41.36 12.68 14.14
N LEU A 44 41.94 12.80 15.33
CA LEU A 44 42.09 14.11 15.99
C LEU A 44 43.21 14.89 15.31
N LEU A 45 42.99 16.19 15.10
CA LEU A 45 43.95 17.07 14.42
C LEU A 45 45.34 16.92 15.04
N GLY A 46 46.29 16.47 14.22
CA GLY A 46 47.68 16.29 14.63
C GLY A 46 48.41 17.62 14.86
N GLN A 47 49.49 17.58 15.64
CA GLN A 47 50.38 18.73 15.79
C GLN A 47 51.47 18.68 14.72
N THR A 48 51.65 19.78 13.98
CA THR A 48 52.78 19.97 13.06
C THR A 48 54.08 20.09 13.87
N LEU A 49 55.04 19.19 13.63
CA LEU A 49 56.39 19.22 14.19
C LEU A 49 57.34 20.05 13.33
N LEU A 50 57.22 19.93 12.01
CA LEU A 50 58.03 20.64 11.03
C LEU A 50 57.12 21.14 9.90
N GLY A 51 57.15 22.44 9.63
CA GLY A 51 56.45 23.03 8.50
C GLY A 51 57.07 22.64 7.17
N VAL A 52 56.34 22.87 6.07
CA VAL A 52 56.88 22.69 4.72
C VAL A 52 57.96 23.75 4.50
N GLY A 53 59.19 23.32 4.22
CA GLY A 53 60.34 24.21 4.09
C GLY A 53 61.31 23.77 3.01
N ARG A 54 62.22 24.67 2.64
CA ARG A 54 63.36 24.37 1.76
C ARG A 54 64.65 24.53 2.57
N THR A 55 65.55 23.56 2.43
CA THR A 55 66.91 23.70 2.97
C THR A 55 67.71 24.75 2.19
N ALA A 56 68.80 25.28 2.77
CA ALA A 56 69.68 26.25 2.11
C ALA A 56 70.27 25.76 0.76
N GLY A 57 70.21 24.44 0.47
CA GLY A 57 70.57 23.82 -0.80
C GLY A 57 69.39 23.44 -1.72
N GLY A 58 68.18 23.97 -1.49
CA GLY A 58 67.04 23.84 -2.40
C GLY A 58 66.25 22.51 -2.33
N ARG A 59 66.62 21.57 -1.45
CA ARG A 59 65.86 20.33 -1.25
C ARG A 59 64.64 20.58 -0.36
N GLY A 60 63.48 20.06 -0.77
CA GLY A 60 62.23 20.15 -0.01
C GLY A 60 62.24 19.29 1.25
N ILE A 61 61.69 19.82 2.33
CA ILE A 61 61.50 19.12 3.60
C ILE A 61 60.04 18.67 3.67
N ASN A 62 59.83 17.37 3.89
CA ASN A 62 58.48 16.83 4.10
C ASN A 62 57.90 17.39 5.40
N PRO A 63 56.62 17.78 5.43
CA PRO A 63 55.99 18.18 6.68
C PRO A 63 55.89 16.96 7.60
N ALA A 64 56.22 17.17 8.87
CA ALA A 64 56.11 16.13 9.89
C ALA A 64 54.94 16.46 10.80
N TYR A 65 53.99 15.53 10.94
CA TYR A 65 52.84 15.65 11.82
C TYR A 65 52.83 14.49 12.82
N VAL A 66 52.34 14.75 14.03
CA VAL A 66 52.03 13.71 15.01
C VAL A 66 50.55 13.77 15.32
N GLY A 67 49.84 12.68 15.04
CA GLY A 67 48.42 12.54 15.37
C GLY A 67 48.19 12.59 16.88
N LEU A 68 47.08 13.20 17.30
CA LEU A 68 46.70 13.31 18.71
C LEU A 68 45.76 12.18 19.17
N GLY A 69 45.39 11.27 18.28
CA GLY A 69 44.55 10.11 18.55
C GLY A 69 43.32 10.08 17.68
N VAL A 70 42.25 9.44 18.17
CA VAL A 70 41.02 9.20 17.43
C VAL A 70 39.80 9.62 18.24
N ALA A 71 38.71 9.97 17.55
CA ALA A 71 37.41 10.23 18.15
C ALA A 71 36.31 9.56 17.33
N VAL A 72 35.13 9.39 17.92
CA VAL A 72 33.93 8.98 17.17
C VAL A 72 33.43 10.18 16.39
N GLY A 73 33.32 10.05 15.07
CA GLY A 73 32.84 11.10 14.17
C GLY A 73 31.32 11.13 14.08
N SER A 74 30.70 9.96 13.92
CA SER A 74 29.25 9.78 13.89
C SER A 74 28.87 8.34 14.24
N ILE A 75 27.59 8.13 14.55
CA ILE A 75 26.97 6.81 14.60
C ILE A 75 25.85 6.86 13.57
N ASP A 76 26.06 6.21 12.43
CA ASP A 76 25.11 6.23 11.32
C ASP A 76 24.25 4.96 11.35
N VAL A 77 23.02 5.06 10.87
CA VAL A 77 22.07 3.94 10.86
C VAL A 77 22.00 3.37 9.44
N ASN A 78 22.22 2.08 9.28
CA ASN A 78 22.08 1.45 7.98
C ASN A 78 20.61 1.12 7.71
N PHE A 79 19.96 1.91 6.84
CA PHE A 79 18.57 1.70 6.44
C PHE A 79 18.34 0.63 5.38
N ALA A 80 19.37 -0.16 5.00
CA ALA A 80 19.20 -1.29 4.09
C ALA A 80 18.07 -2.23 4.53
N GLN A 81 17.34 -2.76 3.54
CA GLN A 81 16.19 -3.64 3.72
C GLN A 81 16.58 -4.92 4.49
N GLY A 82 15.79 -5.27 5.51
CA GLY A 82 15.87 -6.56 6.20
C GLY A 82 15.10 -7.66 5.47
N ALA A 83 15.30 -8.92 5.87
CA ALA A 83 14.50 -10.02 5.33
C ALA A 83 13.02 -9.86 5.72
N LEU A 84 12.10 -10.21 4.81
CA LEU A 84 10.68 -10.25 5.12
C LEU A 84 10.30 -11.67 5.57
N GLU A 85 9.68 -11.79 6.74
CA GLU A 85 9.16 -13.04 7.28
C GLU A 85 7.64 -13.04 7.20
N ASN A 86 7.05 -14.16 6.76
CA ASN A 86 5.60 -14.30 6.67
C ASN A 86 5.02 -14.71 8.03
N THR A 87 4.09 -13.91 8.55
CA THR A 87 3.41 -14.17 9.83
C THR A 87 2.00 -14.74 9.64
N GLY A 88 1.41 -14.57 8.46
CA GLY A 88 0.03 -14.97 8.15
C GLY A 88 -1.04 -14.05 8.77
N VAL A 89 -0.67 -12.97 9.45
CA VAL A 89 -1.60 -12.00 10.05
C VAL A 89 -1.79 -10.81 9.11
N ALA A 90 -3.01 -10.56 8.65
CA ALA A 90 -3.28 -9.50 7.66
C ALA A 90 -2.89 -8.08 8.11
N THR A 91 -2.85 -7.82 9.42
CA THR A 91 -2.43 -6.51 9.98
C THR A 91 -0.92 -6.34 10.04
N ASP A 92 -0.15 -7.40 9.88
CA ASP A 92 1.31 -7.33 9.80
C ASP A 92 1.73 -6.91 8.40
N LEU A 93 2.43 -5.78 8.31
CA LEU A 93 2.79 -5.17 7.05
C LEU A 93 4.31 -5.00 6.92
N GLY A 94 4.86 -5.58 5.85
CA GLY A 94 6.25 -5.35 5.45
C GLY A 94 6.31 -4.32 4.35
N ILE A 95 7.27 -3.39 4.42
CA ILE A 95 7.61 -2.55 3.27
C ILE A 95 8.75 -3.22 2.53
N ASN A 96 8.62 -3.40 1.22
CA ASN A 96 9.69 -3.79 0.33
C ASN A 96 10.10 -2.58 -0.50
N GLY A 97 11.28 -2.02 -0.21
CA GLY A 97 11.77 -0.78 -0.81
C GLY A 97 11.94 0.34 0.22
N ASP A 98 12.25 1.54 -0.26
CA ASP A 98 12.53 2.69 0.58
C ASP A 98 11.23 3.34 1.08
N GLY A 99 11.21 3.75 2.35
CA GLY A 99 10.07 4.44 2.95
C GLY A 99 9.79 4.02 4.38
N PHE A 100 8.83 4.69 4.99
CA PHE A 100 8.41 4.47 6.36
C PHE A 100 6.90 4.53 6.44
N PHE A 101 6.31 3.73 7.31
CA PHE A 101 4.94 3.96 7.75
C PHE A 101 4.87 5.26 8.55
N VAL A 102 3.83 6.03 8.28
CA VAL A 102 3.56 7.28 8.97
C VAL A 102 2.58 6.98 10.10
N VAL A 103 3.00 7.26 11.34
CA VAL A 103 2.18 7.06 12.53
C VAL A 103 2.05 8.36 13.31
N ARG A 104 0.94 8.53 14.01
CA ARG A 104 0.63 9.77 14.74
C ARG A 104 0.46 9.48 16.23
N GLY A 105 1.06 10.34 17.05
CA GLY A 105 0.92 10.37 18.50
C GLY A 105 0.51 11.78 18.96
N GLY A 106 -0.78 11.98 19.20
CA GLY A 106 -1.32 13.32 19.41
C GLY A 106 -1.16 14.17 18.15
N ASP A 107 -0.47 15.31 18.26
CA ASP A 107 -0.24 16.23 17.14
C ASP A 107 1.12 15.99 16.44
N ARG A 108 1.90 15.00 16.89
CA ARG A 108 3.22 14.68 16.33
C ARG A 108 3.15 13.48 15.39
N ILE A 109 3.84 13.60 14.27
CA ILE A 109 4.04 12.53 13.31
C ILE A 109 5.39 11.86 13.59
N TYR A 110 5.38 10.53 13.64
CA TYR A 110 6.55 9.69 13.71
C TYR A 110 6.60 8.77 12.49
N LEU A 111 7.79 8.29 12.18
CA LEU A 111 8.05 7.37 11.10
C LEU A 111 8.51 6.04 11.69
N THR A 112 8.04 4.93 11.13
CA THR A 112 8.50 3.60 11.54
C THR A 112 8.60 2.65 10.36
N ARG A 113 9.49 1.67 10.45
CA ARG A 113 9.51 0.52 9.54
C ARG A 113 8.89 -0.74 10.17
N ALA A 114 8.62 -0.71 11.46
CA ALA A 114 7.95 -1.81 12.14
C ALA A 114 6.47 -1.77 11.76
N GLY A 115 5.99 -2.84 11.12
CA GLY A 115 4.60 -2.96 10.70
C GLY A 115 3.81 -4.02 11.47
N ASN A 116 4.19 -4.28 12.72
CA ASN A 116 3.42 -5.14 13.64
C ASN A 116 2.21 -4.36 14.19
N PHE A 117 1.25 -4.09 13.32
CA PHE A 117 0.06 -3.32 13.67
C PHE A 117 -1.04 -4.21 14.24
N THR A 118 -1.85 -3.62 15.11
CA THR A 118 -3.02 -4.28 15.72
C THR A 118 -4.23 -3.36 15.59
N ILE A 119 -5.43 -3.93 15.63
CA ILE A 119 -6.66 -3.15 15.56
C ILE A 119 -7.17 -2.90 16.98
N ASN A 120 -7.42 -1.63 17.32
CA ASN A 120 -7.95 -1.26 18.62
C ASN A 120 -9.49 -1.44 18.69
N ARG A 121 -10.09 -1.21 19.87
CA ARG A 121 -11.55 -1.29 20.07
C ARG A 121 -12.36 -0.38 19.13
N PHE A 122 -11.77 0.73 18.67
CA PHE A 122 -12.42 1.68 17.78
C PHE A 122 -12.23 1.33 16.29
N GLY A 123 -11.60 0.19 15.99
CA GLY A 123 -11.30 -0.24 14.62
C GLY A 123 -10.09 0.45 14.01
N GLU A 124 -9.34 1.25 14.76
CA GLU A 124 -8.17 1.95 14.23
C GLU A 124 -6.96 1.03 14.19
N LEU A 125 -6.16 1.15 13.13
CA LEU A 125 -4.89 0.46 13.01
C LEU A 125 -3.85 1.19 13.87
N VAL A 126 -3.32 0.51 14.88
CA VAL A 126 -2.38 1.07 15.84
C VAL A 126 -1.10 0.24 15.96
N THR A 127 0.00 0.89 16.30
CA THR A 127 1.25 0.23 16.70
C THR A 127 1.08 -0.47 18.06
N ASN A 128 2.06 -1.31 18.44
CA ASN A 128 2.13 -1.89 19.79
C ASN A 128 2.20 -0.84 20.92
N THR A 129 2.61 0.39 20.60
CA THR A 129 2.64 1.53 21.53
C THR A 129 1.34 2.36 21.52
N GLY A 130 0.37 2.00 20.68
CA GLY A 130 -0.93 2.68 20.58
C GLY A 130 -0.95 3.91 19.66
N LEU A 131 0.10 4.12 18.85
CA LEU A 131 0.14 5.20 17.85
C LEU A 131 -0.68 4.82 16.63
N GLN A 132 -1.41 5.78 16.07
CA GLN A 132 -2.35 5.54 14.98
C GLN A 132 -1.66 5.61 13.61
N VAL A 133 -1.87 4.60 12.78
CA VAL A 133 -1.34 4.58 11.40
C VAL A 133 -2.14 5.56 10.54
N GLN A 134 -1.43 6.35 9.73
CA GLN A 134 -2.03 7.37 8.88
C GLN A 134 -2.22 6.89 7.43
N GLY A 135 -3.27 7.39 6.79
CA GLY A 135 -3.58 7.08 5.40
C GLY A 135 -4.49 8.13 4.77
N TRP A 136 -4.85 7.89 3.52
CA TRP A 136 -5.86 8.65 2.78
C TRP A 136 -7.16 7.86 2.69
N ALA A 137 -8.28 8.47 3.04
CA ALA A 137 -9.59 7.85 2.87
C ALA A 137 -10.01 7.80 1.39
N PHE A 138 -10.79 6.78 1.04
CA PHE A 138 -11.56 6.73 -0.19
C PHE A 138 -12.99 7.21 0.08
N ASP A 139 -13.63 7.79 -0.93
CA ASP A 139 -15.07 8.06 -0.92
C ASP A 139 -15.88 6.76 -1.12
N GLU A 140 -17.20 6.85 -0.91
CA GLU A 140 -18.13 5.72 -1.10
C GLU A 140 -18.21 5.24 -2.56
N GLN A 141 -17.71 6.02 -3.52
CA GLN A 141 -17.62 5.65 -4.94
C GLN A 141 -16.26 5.04 -5.32
N GLY A 142 -15.34 4.86 -4.36
CA GLY A 142 -14.01 4.30 -4.57
C GLY A 142 -12.99 5.27 -5.18
N ASN A 143 -13.29 6.57 -5.25
CA ASN A 143 -12.32 7.60 -5.61
C ASN A 143 -11.57 8.09 -4.37
N GLN A 144 -10.33 8.52 -4.57
CA GLN A 144 -9.44 8.89 -3.47
C GLN A 144 -9.63 10.34 -3.06
N LEU A 145 -9.86 10.59 -1.77
CA LEU A 145 -9.95 11.92 -1.19
C LEU A 145 -8.56 12.51 -0.90
N ARG A 146 -7.68 12.55 -1.92
CA ARG A 146 -6.27 13.03 -1.81
C ARG A 146 -6.14 14.46 -1.26
N SER A 147 -7.23 15.24 -1.27
CA SER A 147 -7.20 16.69 -1.03
C SER A 147 -7.46 17.14 0.41
N VAL A 148 -7.83 16.26 1.35
CA VAL A 148 -8.42 16.73 2.62
C VAL A 148 -7.44 16.72 3.81
N SER A 149 -6.70 15.65 4.07
CA SER A 149 -5.58 15.55 5.02
C SER A 149 -5.25 14.07 5.23
N LEU A 150 -4.17 13.77 5.95
CA LEU A 150 -3.96 12.42 6.51
C LEU A 150 -5.02 12.15 7.57
N GLU A 151 -5.67 11.00 7.47
CA GLU A 151 -6.63 10.52 8.45
C GLU A 151 -6.12 9.24 9.12
N ASP A 152 -6.63 8.96 10.31
CA ASP A 152 -6.35 7.70 11.01
C ASP A 152 -7.01 6.56 10.23
N VAL A 153 -6.22 5.50 9.96
CA VAL A 153 -6.73 4.34 9.22
C VAL A 153 -7.68 3.56 10.12
N ARG A 154 -8.97 3.58 9.78
CA ARG A 154 -10.02 2.89 10.54
C ARG A 154 -10.66 1.78 9.71
N ILE A 155 -10.69 0.58 10.28
CA ILE A 155 -11.32 -0.61 9.75
C ILE A 155 -12.59 -0.88 10.57
N PRO A 156 -13.78 -0.53 10.05
CA PRO A 156 -15.03 -0.78 10.76
C PRO A 156 -15.35 -2.28 10.75
N LEU A 157 -15.07 -2.99 11.85
CA LEU A 157 -15.28 -4.44 11.96
C LEU A 157 -16.75 -4.88 11.93
N SER A 158 -17.68 -3.95 12.17
CA SER A 158 -19.13 -4.17 12.10
C SER A 158 -19.78 -3.47 10.90
N ALA A 159 -18.99 -3.14 9.86
CA ALA A 159 -19.54 -2.53 8.66
C ALA A 159 -20.50 -3.48 7.94
N THR A 160 -21.57 -2.90 7.41
CA THR A 160 -22.49 -3.54 6.48
C THR A 160 -22.39 -2.83 5.15
N SER A 161 -22.30 -3.59 4.06
CA SER A 161 -22.46 -3.02 2.72
C SER A 161 -23.94 -2.70 2.54
N PRO A 162 -24.33 -1.43 2.35
CA PRO A 162 -25.70 -1.12 1.98
C PRO A 162 -26.03 -1.81 0.65
N PRO A 163 -27.29 -2.21 0.45
CA PRO A 163 -27.72 -2.74 -0.83
C PRO A 163 -27.60 -1.65 -1.89
N LYS A 164 -27.23 -2.05 -3.11
CA LYS A 164 -27.29 -1.18 -4.28
C LYS A 164 -28.40 -1.71 -5.18
N ARG A 165 -29.37 -0.85 -5.48
CA ARG A 165 -30.43 -1.16 -6.44
C ARG A 165 -29.82 -1.50 -7.80
N THR A 166 -30.40 -2.46 -8.50
CA THR A 166 -30.02 -2.73 -9.89
C THR A 166 -30.51 -1.60 -10.78
N GLU A 167 -29.62 -0.99 -11.55
CA GLU A 167 -29.96 0.04 -12.54
C GLU A 167 -29.64 -0.44 -13.95
N ASN A 168 -28.60 -1.26 -14.12
CA ASN A 168 -28.13 -1.73 -15.41
C ASN A 168 -28.05 -3.25 -15.46
N ILE A 169 -28.64 -3.83 -16.50
CA ILE A 169 -28.62 -5.27 -16.78
C ILE A 169 -28.02 -5.48 -18.16
N TYR A 170 -26.89 -6.17 -18.21
CA TYR A 170 -26.14 -6.40 -19.45
C TYR A 170 -26.54 -7.74 -20.06
N VAL A 171 -27.21 -7.70 -21.20
CA VAL A 171 -27.68 -8.89 -21.91
C VAL A 171 -26.81 -9.11 -23.15
N ARG A 172 -26.24 -10.31 -23.29
CA ARG A 172 -25.30 -10.64 -24.38
C ARG A 172 -25.61 -12.02 -24.96
N GLY A 173 -25.08 -12.28 -26.15
CA GLY A 173 -25.19 -13.57 -26.84
C GLY A 173 -25.73 -13.45 -28.26
N ASN A 174 -26.16 -14.59 -28.80
CA ASN A 174 -26.68 -14.71 -30.16
C ASN A 174 -28.19 -15.02 -30.15
N LEU A 175 -28.99 -14.26 -30.89
CA LEU A 175 -30.36 -14.63 -31.27
C LEU A 175 -30.31 -15.33 -32.64
N SER A 176 -30.94 -16.49 -32.78
CA SER A 176 -30.85 -17.26 -34.03
C SER A 176 -31.48 -16.55 -35.23
N ALA A 177 -30.72 -16.36 -36.31
CA ALA A 177 -31.29 -15.91 -37.59
C ALA A 177 -32.30 -16.91 -38.18
N GLU A 178 -32.16 -18.20 -37.86
CA GLU A 178 -32.96 -19.31 -38.42
C GLU A 178 -34.27 -19.57 -37.66
N ALA A 179 -34.49 -18.91 -36.52
CA ALA A 179 -35.73 -19.02 -35.75
C ALA A 179 -36.95 -18.63 -36.62
N LEU A 180 -38.08 -19.31 -36.41
CA LEU A 180 -39.33 -18.99 -37.10
C LEU A 180 -39.96 -17.73 -36.49
N VAL A 181 -40.74 -17.00 -37.30
CA VAL A 181 -41.53 -15.87 -36.79
C VAL A 181 -42.55 -16.39 -35.77
N GLY A 182 -42.56 -15.79 -34.58
CA GLY A 182 -43.35 -16.23 -33.43
C GLY A 182 -42.59 -17.11 -32.43
N ASP A 183 -41.36 -17.54 -32.74
CA ASP A 183 -40.53 -18.25 -31.77
C ASP A 183 -40.18 -17.32 -30.60
N THR A 184 -40.29 -17.86 -29.38
CA THR A 184 -40.00 -17.14 -28.14
C THR A 184 -38.80 -17.75 -27.43
N TYR A 185 -37.97 -16.89 -26.85
CA TYR A 185 -36.84 -17.28 -26.01
C TYR A 185 -36.86 -16.46 -24.73
N THR A 186 -36.72 -17.10 -23.58
CA THR A 186 -36.82 -16.43 -22.28
C THR A 186 -35.50 -16.54 -21.54
N ILE A 187 -35.12 -15.45 -20.87
CA ILE A 187 -33.99 -15.41 -19.94
C ILE A 187 -34.50 -14.87 -18.61
N SER A 188 -33.89 -15.29 -17.50
CA SER A 188 -34.22 -14.80 -16.17
C SER A 188 -33.03 -14.09 -15.54
N SER A 189 -33.29 -13.01 -14.80
CA SER A 189 -32.30 -12.33 -13.95
C SER A 189 -32.88 -12.02 -12.58
N ILE A 190 -32.02 -11.85 -11.58
CA ILE A 190 -32.42 -11.44 -10.23
C ILE A 190 -32.01 -9.98 -10.05
N VAL A 191 -32.99 -9.09 -9.92
CA VAL A 191 -32.76 -7.68 -9.61
C VAL A 191 -32.93 -7.41 -8.12
N TYR A 192 -32.32 -6.33 -7.66
CA TYR A 192 -32.35 -5.88 -6.27
C TYR A 192 -33.04 -4.53 -6.17
N ASP A 193 -33.94 -4.40 -5.18
CA ASP A 193 -34.56 -3.12 -4.81
C ASP A 193 -33.63 -2.24 -3.97
N SER A 194 -34.09 -1.04 -3.60
CA SER A 194 -33.35 -0.11 -2.72
C SER A 194 -33.14 -0.62 -1.28
N GLN A 195 -33.91 -1.62 -0.86
CA GLN A 195 -33.83 -2.24 0.48
C GLN A 195 -33.03 -3.55 0.46
N GLY A 196 -32.60 -4.02 -0.71
CA GLY A 196 -31.87 -5.27 -0.89
C GLY A 196 -32.72 -6.53 -1.05
N ARG A 197 -34.04 -6.43 -1.23
CA ARG A 197 -34.90 -7.57 -1.55
C ARG A 197 -34.65 -8.04 -2.97
N THR A 198 -34.66 -9.35 -3.16
CA THR A 198 -34.47 -9.99 -4.46
C THR A 198 -35.80 -10.15 -5.18
N GLN A 199 -35.86 -9.70 -6.42
CA GLN A 199 -36.97 -10.00 -7.31
C GLN A 199 -36.44 -10.61 -8.60
N SER A 200 -37.16 -11.59 -9.16
CA SER A 200 -36.78 -12.20 -10.43
C SER A 200 -37.56 -11.56 -11.56
N ILE A 201 -36.86 -11.17 -12.62
CA ILE A 201 -37.44 -10.76 -13.89
C ILE A 201 -37.20 -11.82 -14.95
N ILE A 202 -38.16 -11.95 -15.86
CA ILE A 202 -38.05 -12.80 -17.04
C ILE A 202 -38.13 -11.87 -18.26
N ILE A 203 -37.08 -11.86 -19.07
CA ILE A 203 -37.06 -11.14 -20.35
C ILE A 203 -37.37 -12.15 -21.45
N GLN A 204 -38.46 -11.92 -22.17
CA GLN A 204 -38.86 -12.74 -23.32
C GLN A 204 -38.53 -12.00 -24.61
N PHE A 205 -37.82 -12.68 -25.51
CA PHE A 205 -37.57 -12.26 -26.88
C PHE A 205 -38.49 -13.04 -27.81
N THR A 206 -39.25 -12.34 -28.64
CA THR A 206 -40.16 -12.93 -29.64
C THR A 206 -39.76 -12.44 -31.02
N LYS A 207 -39.55 -13.35 -31.97
CA LYS A 207 -39.24 -12.96 -33.35
C LYS A 207 -40.50 -12.45 -34.05
N THR A 208 -40.53 -11.19 -34.46
CA THR A 208 -41.71 -10.58 -35.10
C THR A 208 -41.58 -10.58 -36.61
N ASN A 209 -40.41 -10.26 -37.16
CA ASN A 209 -40.12 -10.26 -38.59
C ASN A 209 -38.69 -10.76 -38.88
N ASN A 210 -38.28 -10.69 -40.14
CA ASN A 210 -36.90 -10.95 -40.52
C ASN A 210 -36.00 -9.84 -39.93
N ASN A 211 -34.95 -10.24 -39.21
CA ASN A 211 -34.05 -9.35 -38.48
C ASN A 211 -34.70 -8.42 -37.44
N GLU A 212 -35.89 -8.78 -36.96
CA GLU A 212 -36.62 -7.99 -35.97
C GLU A 212 -37.08 -8.88 -34.81
N TRP A 213 -36.72 -8.49 -33.60
CA TRP A 213 -37.07 -9.16 -32.35
C TRP A 213 -37.72 -8.18 -31.40
N GLN A 214 -38.82 -8.57 -30.80
CA GLN A 214 -39.47 -7.81 -29.74
C GLN A 214 -39.03 -8.37 -28.39
N TRP A 215 -38.63 -7.51 -27.46
CA TRP A 215 -38.42 -7.89 -26.06
C TRP A 215 -39.60 -7.43 -25.21
N GLN A 216 -39.91 -8.21 -24.18
CA GLN A 216 -40.90 -7.89 -23.16
C GLN A 216 -40.45 -8.41 -21.80
N VAL A 217 -40.71 -7.67 -20.73
CA VAL A 217 -40.32 -8.04 -19.38
C VAL A 217 -41.53 -8.54 -18.57
N PHE A 218 -41.33 -9.63 -17.85
CA PHE A 218 -42.30 -10.28 -16.99
C PHE A 218 -41.76 -10.43 -15.57
N ASP A 219 -42.66 -10.51 -14.60
CA ASP A 219 -42.34 -10.87 -13.23
C ASP A 219 -42.04 -12.38 -13.09
N ALA A 220 -41.69 -12.81 -11.88
CA ALA A 220 -41.43 -14.22 -11.54
C ALA A 220 -42.64 -15.15 -11.74
N ASN A 221 -43.86 -14.60 -11.84
CA ASN A 221 -45.12 -15.33 -12.02
C ASN A 221 -45.63 -15.26 -13.47
N ASN A 222 -44.80 -14.81 -14.43
CA ASN A 222 -45.15 -14.62 -15.83
C ASN A 222 -46.22 -13.53 -16.08
N ASN A 223 -46.43 -12.59 -15.17
CA ASN A 223 -47.24 -11.39 -15.44
C ASN A 223 -46.38 -10.31 -16.10
N PRO A 224 -46.90 -9.58 -17.11
CA PRO A 224 -46.16 -8.50 -17.75
C PRO A 224 -45.89 -7.37 -16.76
N ILE A 225 -44.66 -6.87 -16.73
CA ILE A 225 -44.31 -5.65 -15.98
C ILE A 225 -44.92 -4.46 -16.72
N LEU A 226 -45.63 -3.61 -15.97
CA LEU A 226 -46.36 -2.45 -16.49
C LEU A 226 -45.67 -1.15 -16.05
N ASP A 227 -45.66 -0.13 -16.90
CA ASP A 227 -45.25 1.23 -16.51
C ASP A 227 -46.31 1.95 -15.65
N SER A 228 -45.97 3.18 -15.26
CA SER A 228 -46.85 4.16 -14.62
C SER A 228 -48.16 4.45 -15.38
N SER A 229 -48.22 4.13 -16.68
CA SER A 229 -49.40 4.28 -17.54
C SER A 229 -50.14 2.95 -17.79
N ASN A 230 -49.76 1.89 -17.08
CA ASN A 230 -50.36 0.55 -17.14
C ASN A 230 -50.15 -0.18 -18.49
N ASN A 231 -49.12 0.19 -19.25
CA ASN A 231 -48.73 -0.47 -20.50
C ASN A 231 -47.60 -1.50 -20.27
N PRO A 232 -47.65 -2.67 -20.93
CA PRO A 232 -46.55 -3.63 -20.89
C PRO A 232 -45.25 -3.03 -21.40
N GLN A 233 -44.18 -3.22 -20.63
CA GLN A 233 -42.84 -2.77 -21.01
C GLN A 233 -42.29 -3.66 -22.12
N THR A 234 -42.23 -3.10 -23.33
CA THR A 234 -41.77 -3.78 -24.53
C THR A 234 -40.98 -2.82 -25.42
N GLY A 235 -40.07 -3.38 -26.21
CA GLY A 235 -39.40 -2.65 -27.28
C GLY A 235 -38.96 -3.59 -28.40
N THR A 236 -38.50 -2.99 -29.48
CA THR A 236 -38.03 -3.72 -30.66
C THR A 236 -36.51 -3.61 -30.76
N ILE A 237 -35.89 -4.71 -31.18
CA ILE A 237 -34.47 -4.81 -31.52
C ILE A 237 -34.42 -5.18 -33.00
N THR A 238 -33.76 -4.34 -33.79
CA THR A 238 -33.48 -4.58 -35.20
C THR A 238 -32.02 -5.01 -35.38
N PHE A 239 -31.76 -5.82 -36.41
CA PHE A 239 -30.43 -6.27 -36.77
C PHE A 239 -30.11 -5.90 -38.22
N ASN A 240 -28.85 -5.52 -38.46
CA ASN A 240 -28.32 -5.28 -39.79
C ASN A 240 -28.19 -6.60 -40.58
N SER A 241 -28.03 -6.48 -41.90
CA SER A 241 -27.86 -7.64 -42.78
C SER A 241 -26.59 -8.46 -42.52
N ASP A 242 -25.63 -7.90 -41.79
CA ASP A 242 -24.39 -8.57 -41.38
C ASP A 242 -24.50 -9.33 -40.05
N GLY A 243 -25.67 -9.30 -39.40
CA GLY A 243 -25.91 -9.93 -38.10
C GLY A 243 -25.50 -9.09 -36.90
N THR A 244 -24.99 -7.87 -37.10
CA THR A 244 -24.79 -6.90 -36.02
C THR A 244 -26.10 -6.23 -35.64
N ILE A 245 -26.19 -5.74 -34.40
CA ILE A 245 -27.37 -4.99 -33.96
C ILE A 245 -27.46 -3.66 -34.73
N ASP A 246 -28.66 -3.27 -35.11
CA ASP A 246 -28.91 -1.98 -35.72
C ASP A 246 -29.04 -0.93 -34.60
N LEU A 247 -28.05 -0.04 -34.53
CA LEU A 247 -27.95 1.04 -33.54
C LEU A 247 -28.61 2.34 -34.03
N ASP A 248 -29.02 2.41 -35.30
CA ASP A 248 -29.57 3.60 -35.96
C ASP A 248 -31.11 3.55 -36.10
N GLY A 249 -31.77 2.61 -35.43
CA GLY A 249 -33.19 2.29 -35.59
C GLY A 249 -34.22 3.33 -35.10
N ASP A 250 -33.81 4.56 -34.75
CA ASP A 250 -34.73 5.71 -34.54
C ASP A 250 -34.50 6.78 -35.64
N PRO A 251 -35.47 7.03 -36.53
CA PRO A 251 -35.33 8.01 -37.61
C PRO A 251 -35.34 9.48 -37.14
N THR A 252 -35.31 9.77 -35.83
CA THR A 252 -35.37 11.15 -35.30
C THR A 252 -34.21 11.59 -34.41
N THR A 253 -33.22 10.76 -34.15
CA THR A 253 -32.05 11.14 -33.33
C THR A 253 -30.73 10.93 -34.08
N SER A 254 -29.79 11.85 -33.83
CA SER A 254 -28.40 11.83 -34.30
C SER A 254 -27.78 10.43 -34.19
N PRO A 255 -26.87 10.00 -35.10
CA PRO A 255 -26.23 8.68 -35.03
C PRO A 255 -25.69 8.45 -33.62
N ASP A 256 -26.25 7.44 -32.94
CA ASP A 256 -26.05 7.25 -31.52
C ASP A 256 -24.71 6.55 -31.24
N THR A 257 -24.22 6.80 -30.04
CA THR A 257 -22.85 6.61 -29.53
C THR A 257 -22.37 5.15 -29.39
N GLY A 258 -22.87 4.22 -30.21
CA GLY A 258 -22.45 2.82 -30.16
C GLY A 258 -23.17 1.96 -29.12
N THR A 259 -24.26 2.47 -28.51
CA THR A 259 -24.96 1.81 -27.39
C THR A 259 -26.46 1.62 -27.67
N LEU A 260 -27.02 0.45 -27.37
CA LEU A 260 -28.46 0.21 -27.33
C LEU A 260 -28.87 -0.20 -25.92
N ALA A 261 -29.51 0.72 -25.20
CA ALA A 261 -29.81 0.56 -23.78
C ALA A 261 -31.24 1.02 -23.45
N PRO A 262 -32.28 0.32 -23.93
CA PRO A 262 -33.66 0.65 -23.58
C PRO A 262 -33.89 0.60 -22.08
N THR A 263 -34.69 1.52 -21.59
CA THR A 263 -35.12 1.57 -20.20
C THR A 263 -36.54 1.02 -20.07
N PHE A 264 -36.86 0.46 -18.90
CA PHE A 264 -38.21 0.11 -18.51
C PHE A 264 -38.48 0.56 -17.08
N GLU A 265 -39.72 0.92 -16.81
CA GLU A 265 -40.17 1.27 -15.46
C GLU A 265 -40.82 0.06 -14.79
N TRP A 266 -40.55 -0.12 -13.50
CA TRP A 266 -41.21 -1.12 -12.69
C TRP A 266 -41.36 -0.62 -11.25
N ASP A 267 -42.56 -0.70 -10.69
CA ASP A 267 -42.76 -0.65 -9.23
C ASP A 267 -42.43 -2.03 -8.63
N ILE A 268 -41.17 -2.20 -8.25
CA ILE A 268 -40.64 -3.46 -7.75
C ILE A 268 -41.25 -3.87 -6.39
N ASN A 269 -41.81 -2.89 -5.67
CA ASN A 269 -42.23 -3.02 -4.28
C ASN A 269 -43.76 -3.00 -4.09
N GLY A 270 -44.50 -2.64 -5.13
CA GLY A 270 -45.93 -2.40 -5.09
C GLY A 270 -46.32 -1.18 -4.25
N ASP A 271 -45.41 -0.22 -4.08
CA ASP A 271 -45.62 0.96 -3.22
C ASP A 271 -46.07 2.21 -3.98
N GLY A 272 -46.24 2.09 -5.30
CA GLY A 272 -46.64 3.16 -6.20
C GLY A 272 -45.48 4.03 -6.68
N THR A 273 -44.24 3.72 -6.31
CA THR A 273 -43.04 4.36 -6.88
C THR A 273 -42.46 3.47 -7.98
N PHE A 274 -42.29 4.03 -9.17
CA PHE A 274 -41.71 3.32 -10.30
C PHE A 274 -40.21 3.59 -10.36
N GLU A 275 -39.42 2.52 -10.40
CA GLU A 275 -37.99 2.60 -10.62
C GLU A 275 -37.64 2.30 -12.08
N THR A 276 -36.65 3.03 -12.60
CA THR A 276 -36.15 2.83 -13.96
C THR A 276 -35.01 1.83 -13.96
N PHE A 277 -35.11 0.82 -14.83
CA PHE A 277 -34.10 -0.18 -15.10
C PHE A 277 -33.66 -0.08 -16.55
N THR A 278 -32.37 -0.21 -16.82
CA THR A 278 -31.78 -0.15 -18.16
C THR A 278 -31.36 -1.55 -18.60
N LEU A 279 -31.92 -2.03 -19.71
CA LEU A 279 -31.49 -3.24 -20.40
C LEU A 279 -30.45 -2.87 -21.44
N ASN A 280 -29.17 -3.13 -21.16
CA ASN A 280 -28.11 -2.87 -22.11
C ASN A 280 -27.97 -4.08 -23.06
N PHE A 281 -28.33 -3.89 -24.33
CA PHE A 281 -28.20 -4.87 -25.41
C PHE A 281 -26.94 -4.67 -26.25
N ALA A 282 -26.36 -3.46 -26.24
CA ALA A 282 -25.08 -3.16 -26.88
C ALA A 282 -24.30 -2.06 -26.15
N ASP A 283 -22.99 -2.27 -26.02
CA ASP A 283 -21.98 -1.30 -25.60
C ASP A 283 -20.89 -1.13 -26.67
N GLU A 284 -19.92 -0.24 -26.42
CA GLU A 284 -18.81 0.06 -27.35
C GLU A 284 -17.95 -1.17 -27.73
N GLU A 285 -17.94 -2.24 -26.93
CA GLU A 285 -17.09 -3.43 -27.11
C GLU A 285 -17.87 -4.72 -27.43
N ASN A 286 -19.14 -4.82 -27.03
CA ASN A 286 -19.95 -6.03 -27.04
C ASN A 286 -21.43 -5.73 -27.29
N ALA A 287 -22.03 -6.42 -28.26
CA ALA A 287 -23.43 -6.31 -28.60
C ALA A 287 -24.12 -7.67 -28.72
N LEU A 288 -25.46 -7.68 -28.65
CA LEU A 288 -26.25 -8.80 -29.14
C LEU A 288 -26.00 -8.99 -30.64
N THR A 289 -25.99 -10.25 -31.05
CA THR A 289 -25.77 -10.62 -32.45
C THR A 289 -26.89 -11.50 -32.96
N GLN A 290 -27.04 -11.51 -34.28
CA GLN A 290 -27.94 -12.40 -34.97
C GLN A 290 -27.21 -13.16 -36.07
N PHE A 291 -26.71 -14.34 -35.72
CA PHE A 291 -26.08 -15.29 -36.61
C PHE A 291 -26.89 -16.59 -36.70
N ALA A 292 -26.61 -17.38 -37.75
CA ALA A 292 -27.14 -18.73 -37.89
C ALA A 292 -26.67 -19.63 -36.74
N GLY A 293 -27.48 -20.62 -36.35
CA GLY A 293 -27.22 -21.51 -35.22
C GLY A 293 -28.15 -21.28 -34.03
N SER A 294 -27.80 -21.84 -32.87
CA SER A 294 -28.65 -21.80 -31.68
C SER A 294 -28.67 -20.43 -30.99
N THR A 295 -29.81 -20.10 -30.36
CA THR A 295 -29.94 -18.93 -29.50
C THR A 295 -29.21 -19.18 -28.17
N THR A 296 -28.32 -18.26 -27.78
CA THR A 296 -27.47 -18.36 -26.57
C THR A 296 -27.56 -17.13 -25.68
N VAL A 297 -28.60 -16.31 -25.87
CA VAL A 297 -28.78 -15.09 -25.09
C VAL A 297 -28.85 -15.41 -23.59
N SER A 298 -28.13 -14.61 -22.80
CA SER A 298 -28.13 -14.68 -21.34
C SER A 298 -27.80 -13.31 -20.75
N VAL A 299 -28.17 -13.11 -19.49
CA VAL A 299 -27.69 -11.97 -18.71
C VAL A 299 -26.27 -12.25 -18.29
N ARG A 300 -25.34 -11.36 -18.65
CA ARG A 300 -23.92 -11.53 -18.39
C ARG A 300 -23.52 -10.89 -17.07
N ASP A 301 -23.94 -9.65 -16.85
CA ASP A 301 -23.58 -8.85 -15.68
C ASP A 301 -24.75 -7.95 -15.26
N GLN A 302 -24.75 -7.53 -14.00
CA GLN A 302 -25.61 -6.50 -13.46
C GLN A 302 -24.91 -5.73 -12.35
N ASP A 303 -25.39 -4.53 -12.05
CA ASP A 303 -24.78 -3.63 -11.04
C ASP A 303 -25.45 -3.68 -9.65
N GLY A 304 -26.53 -4.44 -9.51
CA GLY A 304 -27.25 -4.59 -8.25
C GLY A 304 -26.52 -5.49 -7.25
N ILE A 305 -26.51 -5.08 -5.99
CA ILE A 305 -25.76 -5.73 -4.90
C ILE A 305 -26.70 -5.95 -3.71
N PRO A 306 -26.82 -7.19 -3.18
CA PRO A 306 -27.59 -7.47 -1.97
C PRO A 306 -26.89 -6.89 -0.72
N PRO A 307 -27.59 -6.76 0.41
CA PRO A 307 -26.96 -6.33 1.65
C PRO A 307 -25.94 -7.39 2.09
N GLY A 308 -24.77 -6.92 2.50
CA GLY A 308 -23.65 -7.78 2.87
C GLY A 308 -23.11 -7.45 4.26
N THR A 309 -22.71 -8.48 5.00
CA THR A 309 -21.93 -8.34 6.23
C THR A 309 -20.46 -8.48 5.93
N LEU A 310 -19.60 -7.82 6.71
CA LEU A 310 -18.16 -7.95 6.55
C LEU A 310 -17.69 -9.38 6.88
N ILE A 311 -17.01 -10.03 5.93
CA ILE A 311 -16.34 -11.32 6.15
C ILE A 311 -14.93 -11.09 6.68
N GLY A 312 -14.24 -10.09 6.13
CA GLY A 312 -12.87 -9.75 6.52
C GLY A 312 -12.35 -8.58 5.71
N PHE A 313 -11.08 -8.25 5.90
CA PHE A 313 -10.40 -7.22 5.12
C PHE A 313 -9.10 -7.78 4.54
N SER A 314 -8.64 -7.15 3.47
CA SER A 314 -7.35 -7.43 2.84
C SER A 314 -6.61 -6.13 2.60
N ILE A 315 -5.29 -6.19 2.58
CA ILE A 315 -4.43 -5.06 2.25
C ILE A 315 -3.64 -5.45 1.01
N ASN A 316 -3.79 -4.67 -0.06
CA ASN A 316 -3.12 -4.94 -1.32
C ASN A 316 -1.68 -4.39 -1.35
N GLN A 317 -0.95 -4.63 -2.44
CA GLN A 317 0.46 -4.22 -2.57
C GLN A 317 0.66 -2.69 -2.63
N GLU A 318 -0.38 -1.96 -2.99
CA GLU A 318 -0.42 -0.49 -3.03
C GLU A 318 -0.79 0.12 -1.66
N GLY A 319 -0.98 -0.73 -0.64
CA GLY A 319 -1.39 -0.31 0.71
C GLY A 319 -2.86 0.06 0.80
N ILE A 320 -3.70 -0.31 -0.17
CA ILE A 320 -5.14 -0.09 -0.10
C ILE A 320 -5.75 -1.16 0.79
N VAL A 321 -6.49 -0.71 1.79
CA VAL A 321 -7.30 -1.53 2.68
C VAL A 321 -8.67 -1.72 2.04
N GLU A 322 -8.99 -2.98 1.75
CA GLU A 322 -10.22 -3.42 1.10
C GLU A 322 -11.04 -4.27 2.07
N LEU A 323 -12.33 -3.96 2.15
CA LEU A 323 -13.31 -4.72 2.90
C LEU A 323 -13.97 -5.75 1.98
N ASN A 324 -13.96 -7.01 2.40
CA ASN A 324 -14.59 -8.11 1.70
C ASN A 324 -15.92 -8.45 2.38
N PHE A 325 -17.03 -8.25 1.67
CA PHE A 325 -18.37 -8.52 2.19
C PHE A 325 -18.93 -9.85 1.70
N SER A 326 -19.93 -10.38 2.41
CA SER A 326 -20.58 -11.66 2.10
C SER A 326 -21.41 -11.69 0.83
N ASN A 327 -21.74 -10.51 0.29
CA ASN A 327 -22.38 -10.31 -1.01
C ASN A 327 -21.39 -10.33 -2.19
N GLY A 328 -20.09 -10.59 -1.94
CA GLY A 328 -19.04 -10.55 -2.97
C GLY A 328 -18.59 -9.14 -3.36
N HIS A 329 -19.18 -8.10 -2.77
CA HIS A 329 -18.75 -6.71 -2.99
C HIS A 329 -17.45 -6.45 -2.24
N GLN A 330 -16.51 -5.75 -2.90
CA GLN A 330 -15.27 -5.28 -2.30
C GLN A 330 -15.28 -3.76 -2.25
N GLN A 331 -15.09 -3.19 -1.06
CA GLN A 331 -15.05 -1.75 -0.88
C GLN A 331 -13.66 -1.29 -0.44
N LYS A 332 -13.10 -0.31 -1.14
CA LYS A 332 -11.86 0.36 -0.76
C LYS A 332 -12.18 1.43 0.28
N ILE A 333 -11.46 1.42 1.41
CA ILE A 333 -11.74 2.36 2.52
C ILE A 333 -10.60 3.34 2.76
N PHE A 334 -9.36 2.85 2.79
CA PHE A 334 -8.17 3.66 3.09
C PHE A 334 -7.00 3.19 2.24
N GLN A 335 -6.08 4.11 1.93
CA GLN A 335 -4.76 3.79 1.42
C GLN A 335 -3.71 4.25 2.43
N LEU A 336 -2.83 3.34 2.84
CA LEU A 336 -1.74 3.63 3.76
C LEU A 336 -0.80 4.71 3.18
N ALA A 337 -0.48 5.70 4.00
CA ALA A 337 0.48 6.73 3.63
C ALA A 337 1.89 6.27 3.96
N LEU A 338 2.78 6.34 2.98
CA LEU A 338 4.20 6.09 3.16
C LEU A 338 4.96 7.41 3.14
N GLY A 339 5.94 7.53 4.03
CA GLY A 339 6.83 8.67 4.13
C GLY A 339 8.21 8.35 3.60
N ILE A 340 8.75 9.20 2.73
CA ILE A 340 10.16 9.18 2.34
C ILE A 340 10.81 10.50 2.77
N VAL A 341 12.03 10.39 3.27
CA VAL A 341 12.89 11.52 3.62
C VAL A 341 14.13 11.54 2.74
N LYS A 342 14.61 12.74 2.41
CA LYS A 342 15.80 12.90 1.55
C LYS A 342 17.06 12.35 2.20
N ASN A 343 17.19 12.50 3.52
CA ASN A 343 18.32 12.00 4.29
C ASN A 343 17.84 11.17 5.50
N PRO A 344 17.74 9.83 5.37
CA PRO A 344 17.33 8.96 6.47
C PRO A 344 18.26 9.01 7.69
N ASN A 345 19.57 9.21 7.50
CA ASN A 345 20.52 9.34 8.61
C ASN A 345 20.36 10.64 9.41
N GLY A 346 19.58 11.60 8.89
CA GLY A 346 19.21 12.81 9.62
C GLY A 346 18.02 12.59 10.56
N LEU A 347 17.36 11.44 10.54
CA LEU A 347 16.26 11.14 11.44
C LEU A 347 16.76 10.95 12.87
N GLN A 348 15.99 11.44 13.84
CA GLN A 348 16.29 11.22 15.26
C GLN A 348 15.50 10.01 15.77
N GLN A 349 16.18 9.12 16.48
CA GLN A 349 15.55 7.96 17.10
C GLN A 349 14.82 8.36 18.38
N GLU A 350 13.53 8.04 18.50
CA GLU A 350 12.71 8.35 19.68
C GLU A 350 12.47 7.13 20.60
N GLY A 351 13.04 5.97 20.23
CA GLY A 351 12.76 4.68 20.89
C GLY A 351 11.67 3.89 20.16
N ASP A 352 11.43 2.64 20.57
CA ASP A 352 10.36 1.78 20.03
C ASP A 352 10.28 1.67 18.49
N ASN A 353 11.43 1.71 17.81
CA ASN A 353 11.54 1.77 16.33
C ASN A 353 10.83 2.98 15.68
N LEU A 354 10.68 4.07 16.43
CA LEU A 354 10.15 5.34 15.97
C LEU A 354 11.26 6.33 15.63
N TRP A 355 11.02 7.08 14.57
CA TRP A 355 11.91 8.11 14.06
C TRP A 355 11.16 9.44 13.97
N SER A 356 11.78 10.52 14.43
CA SER A 356 11.30 11.89 14.30
C SER A 356 12.10 12.65 13.25
N LEU A 357 11.44 13.59 12.58
CA LEU A 357 12.08 14.47 11.59
C LEU A 357 12.95 15.50 12.29
N THR A 358 14.08 15.84 11.67
CA THR A 358 14.97 16.91 12.12
C THR A 358 15.25 17.89 10.99
N SER A 359 15.93 18.99 11.28
CA SER A 359 16.42 19.90 10.25
C SER A 359 17.42 19.23 9.29
N ALA A 360 18.09 18.15 9.70
CA ALA A 360 19.07 17.41 8.90
C ALA A 360 18.45 16.32 8.02
N SER A 361 17.24 15.83 8.33
CA SER A 361 16.53 14.83 7.50
C SER A 361 15.90 15.44 6.24
N GLY A 362 15.60 16.75 6.31
CA GLY A 362 14.78 17.45 5.33
C GLY A 362 13.29 17.19 5.52
N ASP A 363 12.48 17.72 4.59
CA ASP A 363 11.03 17.62 4.64
C ASP A 363 10.55 16.19 4.34
N LEU A 364 9.44 15.81 5.00
CA LEU A 364 8.74 14.56 4.75
C LEU A 364 7.97 14.65 3.43
N THR A 365 8.30 13.76 2.50
CA THR A 365 7.49 13.56 1.29
C THR A 365 6.58 12.37 1.51
N LEU A 366 5.28 12.63 1.54
CA LEU A 366 4.26 11.58 1.62
C LEU A 366 3.97 11.08 0.20
N GLY A 367 3.81 9.77 0.06
CA GLY A 367 3.46 9.15 -1.21
C GLY A 367 2.80 7.80 -1.05
N ARG A 368 2.26 7.31 -2.17
CA ARG A 368 1.64 5.99 -2.28
C ARG A 368 2.65 4.92 -2.65
N ALA A 369 2.46 3.72 -2.11
CA ALA A 369 3.16 2.54 -2.59
C ALA A 369 2.85 2.30 -4.08
N GLY A 370 3.85 1.87 -4.84
CA GLY A 370 3.76 1.58 -6.28
C GLY A 370 3.75 2.83 -7.17
N ALA A 371 2.74 3.70 -7.02
CA ALA A 371 2.46 4.77 -7.97
C ALA A 371 3.44 5.97 -7.87
N GLU A 372 3.57 6.56 -6.69
CA GLU A 372 4.36 7.78 -6.48
C GLU A 372 5.76 7.46 -5.93
N LEU A 373 5.83 6.43 -5.08
CA LEU A 373 7.08 5.91 -4.55
C LEU A 373 7.50 4.71 -5.41
N ASN A 374 7.91 5.04 -6.65
CA ASN A 374 8.33 4.05 -7.63
C ASN A 374 9.41 3.13 -6.99
N ARG A 375 9.13 1.82 -6.94
CA ARG A 375 9.91 0.72 -6.27
C ARG A 375 9.54 0.36 -4.83
N THR A 376 8.60 1.05 -4.19
CA THR A 376 8.16 0.70 -2.84
C THR A 376 6.80 0.00 -2.89
N VAL A 377 6.73 -1.24 -2.41
CA VAL A 377 5.48 -2.01 -2.31
C VAL A 377 5.26 -2.46 -0.88
N ILE A 378 4.00 -2.56 -0.49
CA ILE A 378 3.61 -3.12 0.81
C ILE A 378 3.32 -4.61 0.61
N VAL A 379 3.74 -5.45 1.55
CA VAL A 379 3.47 -6.87 1.54
C VAL A 379 2.71 -7.20 2.82
N ALA A 380 1.41 -7.47 2.67
CA ALA A 380 0.56 -7.86 3.79
C ALA A 380 0.89 -9.28 4.28
N GLY A 381 0.66 -9.53 5.56
CA GLY A 381 1.00 -10.82 6.19
C GLY A 381 2.47 -11.00 6.47
N THR A 382 3.30 -9.95 6.37
CA THR A 382 4.74 -10.07 6.55
C THR A 382 5.28 -9.02 7.51
N LEU A 383 6.38 -9.35 8.20
CA LEU A 383 7.15 -8.40 8.99
C LEU A 383 8.56 -8.30 8.46
N GLU A 384 9.09 -7.08 8.44
CA GLU A 384 10.52 -6.86 8.18
C GLU A 384 11.32 -7.22 9.43
N MET A 385 12.32 -8.09 9.26
CA MET A 385 13.26 -8.47 10.32
C MET A 385 14.40 -7.47 10.41
N SER A 386 15.17 -7.55 11.50
CA SER A 386 16.38 -6.76 11.63
C SER A 386 17.35 -7.01 10.47
N ASN A 387 18.07 -5.97 10.05
CA ASN A 387 19.16 -6.11 9.07
C ASN A 387 20.52 -6.40 9.71
N VAL A 388 20.54 -6.81 10.98
CA VAL A 388 21.74 -7.20 11.72
C VAL A 388 22.16 -8.62 11.33
N ASP A 389 23.42 -8.78 10.92
CA ASP A 389 24.05 -10.09 10.71
C ASP A 389 24.99 -10.41 11.87
N LEU A 390 24.62 -11.43 12.65
CA LEU A 390 25.36 -11.85 13.84
C LEU A 390 26.80 -12.27 13.54
N ALA A 391 27.07 -12.92 12.41
CA ALA A 391 28.42 -13.36 12.07
C ALA A 391 29.37 -12.15 11.90
N THR A 392 28.86 -11.12 11.22
CA THR A 392 29.57 -9.85 11.04
C THR A 392 29.73 -9.11 12.37
N GLU A 393 28.67 -8.98 13.17
CA GLU A 393 28.73 -8.28 14.46
C GLU A 393 29.68 -8.96 15.47
N PHE A 394 29.71 -10.30 15.54
CA PHE A 394 30.67 -11.02 16.39
C PHE A 394 32.12 -10.84 15.91
N THR A 395 32.35 -10.81 14.60
CA THR A 395 33.69 -10.54 14.05
C THR A 395 34.13 -9.12 14.41
N ASP A 396 33.25 -8.14 14.24
CA ASP A 396 33.50 -6.74 14.61
C ASP A 396 33.73 -6.57 16.12
N MET A 397 33.02 -7.35 16.95
CA MET A 397 33.22 -7.40 18.40
C MET A 397 34.64 -7.85 18.75
N ILE A 398 35.12 -8.94 18.13
CA ILE A 398 36.47 -9.46 18.36
C ILE A 398 37.53 -8.43 17.93
N VAL A 399 37.36 -7.81 16.77
CA VAL A 399 38.27 -6.75 16.29
C VAL A 399 38.30 -5.57 17.25
N THR A 400 37.12 -5.13 17.72
CA THR A 400 36.99 -4.02 18.67
C THR A 400 37.63 -4.35 20.02
N GLN A 401 37.42 -5.57 20.52
CA GLN A 401 38.05 -6.05 21.77
C GLN A 401 39.58 -6.06 21.66
N ARG A 402 40.13 -6.53 20.54
CA ARG A 402 41.59 -6.51 20.29
C ARG A 402 42.13 -5.07 20.20
N GLY A 403 41.39 -4.16 19.57
CA GLY A 403 41.74 -2.73 19.53
C GLY A 403 41.73 -2.07 20.91
N TYR A 404 40.76 -2.41 21.75
CA TYR A 404 40.69 -1.97 23.15
C TYR A 404 41.89 -2.49 23.95
N GLN A 405 42.22 -3.78 23.84
CA GLN A 405 43.38 -4.39 24.49
C GLN A 405 44.71 -3.76 24.04
N ALA A 406 44.85 -3.45 22.75
CA ALA A 406 46.03 -2.76 22.23
C ALA A 406 46.15 -1.34 22.82
N SER A 407 45.05 -0.59 22.87
CA SER A 407 45.01 0.75 23.47
C SER A 407 45.36 0.73 24.96
N ALA A 408 44.89 -0.28 25.70
CA ALA A 408 45.24 -0.48 27.11
C ALA A 408 46.74 -0.73 27.31
N ARG A 409 47.39 -1.53 26.44
CA ARG A 409 48.84 -1.76 26.49
C ARG A 409 49.66 -0.47 26.24
N ILE A 410 49.16 0.47 25.42
CA ILE A 410 49.80 1.78 25.23
C ILE A 410 49.82 2.58 26.54
N ILE A 411 48.76 2.46 27.35
CA ILE A 411 48.66 3.14 28.65
C ILE A 411 49.63 2.50 29.64
N THR A 412 49.67 1.17 29.76
CA THR A 412 50.57 0.49 30.71
C THR A 412 52.05 0.76 30.39
N THR A 413 52.44 0.67 29.11
CA THR A 413 53.81 0.98 28.68
C THR A 413 54.17 2.46 28.88
N SER A 414 53.21 3.37 28.69
CA SER A 414 53.42 4.79 29.01
C SER A 414 53.59 5.03 30.51
N ASP A 415 52.89 4.27 31.37
CA ASP A 415 53.00 4.35 32.82
C ASP A 415 54.34 3.80 33.33
N GLU A 416 54.77 2.65 32.82
CA GLU A 416 56.09 2.06 33.12
C GLU A 416 57.23 3.05 32.83
N MET A 417 57.23 3.71 31.66
CA MET A 417 58.23 4.74 31.34
C MET A 417 58.17 5.96 32.28
N LEU A 418 56.99 6.36 32.75
CA LEU A 418 56.86 7.44 33.73
C LEU A 418 57.45 7.03 35.09
N GLN A 419 57.23 5.79 35.50
CA GLN A 419 57.80 5.25 36.74
C GLN A 419 59.34 5.20 36.66
N GLU A 420 59.91 4.71 35.55
CA GLU A 420 61.37 4.74 35.34
C GLU A 420 61.93 6.17 35.40
N LEU A 421 61.24 7.15 34.81
CA LEU A 421 61.66 8.54 34.85
C LEU A 421 61.62 9.15 36.26
N VAL A 422 60.63 8.77 37.08
CA VAL A 422 60.58 9.18 38.49
C VAL A 422 61.71 8.54 39.29
N GLN A 423 62.05 7.28 39.00
CA GLN A 423 63.15 6.57 39.64
C GLN A 423 64.52 7.19 39.29
N LEU A 424 64.71 7.70 38.08
CA LEU A 424 65.92 8.43 37.65
C LEU A 424 66.21 9.71 38.46
N LYS A 425 65.21 10.28 39.13
CA LYS A 425 65.39 11.48 39.97
C LYS A 425 65.89 11.14 41.39
N ARG A 426 65.70 9.90 41.84
CA ARG A 426 66.28 9.40 43.10
C ARG A 426 67.70 8.95 42.87
#